data_AF-A0A523JD34-F1
#
_entry.id   AF-A0A523JD34-F1
#
_cell.length_a   1.000
_cell.length_b   1.000
_cell.length_c   1.000
_cell.angle_alpha   90.00
_cell.angle_beta   90.00
_cell.angle_gamma   90.00
#
_symmetry.space_group_name_H-M   'P 1'
#
loop_
_entity.id
_entity.type
_entity.pdbx_description
1 polymer ?
#
loop_
_entity_poly.entity_id
_entity_poly.type
_entity_poly.pdbx_seq_one_letter_code
_entity_poly.pdbx_strand_id
1 'polypeptide(L)'
;MNYRNQKYLEWAKSRRCLVSGKKAEVAHHVRSKDNSSGVGLRPSDYRVLPLLHSYHTTGRYAVHRMGSLSFYVRFKIDPDQAILTLLKDYLEEVQGVQFSFPQGLAVRELIPLFEEKIESLRTIKEIEAEKLREERKRAVFRKSKKFGENTKAALKLKALKDKSNKEMAAKAKEFKKGKVPTEAVIELQRNIKEQRKKIYREQRDLLKEYRKKQKELSSLSKEHQEFKEKVKKEQSKRRKAAYLKSKEWAKSLAN
;
A
#
# COMPACT_ATOMS: atom_id res chain seq x y z
N MET A 1 20.08 -0.95 7.45
CA MET A 1 19.50 0.41 7.40
C MET A 1 18.19 0.40 6.60
N ASN A 2 17.34 1.42 6.71
CA ASN A 2 16.05 1.48 6.00
C ASN A 2 16.05 2.59 4.95
N TYR A 3 16.65 2.30 3.79
CA TYR A 3 16.81 3.28 2.72
C TYR A 3 15.51 3.48 1.93
N ARG A 4 15.33 4.72 1.47
CA ARG A 4 14.25 5.13 0.58
C ARG A 4 14.85 5.66 -0.70
N ASN A 5 14.50 5.01 -1.81
CA ASN A 5 15.00 5.37 -3.13
C ASN A 5 13.93 5.04 -4.17
N GLN A 6 13.15 6.05 -4.55
CA GLN A 6 12.12 5.86 -5.56
C GLN A 6 12.70 5.52 -6.94
N LYS A 7 13.84 6.11 -7.33
CA LYS A 7 14.49 5.88 -8.63
C LYS A 7 14.80 4.39 -8.80
N TYR A 8 15.34 3.76 -7.75
CA TYR A 8 15.56 2.33 -7.73
C TYR A 8 14.26 1.52 -7.82
N LEU A 9 13.20 1.89 -7.09
CA LEU A 9 11.90 1.19 -7.19
C LEU A 9 11.29 1.26 -8.59
N GLU A 10 11.41 2.39 -9.27
CA GLU A 10 10.91 2.59 -10.63
C GLU A 10 11.74 1.79 -11.64
N TRP A 11 13.06 1.79 -11.47
CA TRP A 11 13.97 0.94 -12.24
C TRP A 11 13.69 -0.55 -12.01
N ALA A 12 13.45 -0.99 -10.76
CA ALA A 12 13.14 -2.38 -10.47
C ALA A 12 11.84 -2.82 -11.13
N LYS A 13 10.81 -1.94 -11.17
CA LYS A 13 9.56 -2.22 -11.88
C LYS A 13 9.70 -2.31 -13.39
N SER A 14 10.73 -1.71 -14.00
CA SER A 14 10.95 -1.84 -15.44
C SER A 14 11.53 -3.21 -15.83
N ARG A 15 12.07 -3.95 -14.85
CA ARG A 15 12.65 -5.30 -15.04
C ARG A 15 11.57 -6.33 -15.37
N ARG A 16 12.01 -7.50 -15.82
CA ARG A 16 11.13 -8.67 -16.02
C ARG A 16 10.73 -9.25 -14.66
N CYS A 17 9.49 -9.71 -14.57
CA CYS A 17 8.95 -10.42 -13.44
C CYS A 17 9.68 -11.74 -13.26
N LEU A 18 10.22 -11.97 -12.05
CA LEU A 18 11.01 -13.17 -11.75
C LEU A 18 10.26 -14.49 -11.96
N VAL A 19 8.93 -14.48 -11.87
CA VAL A 19 8.11 -15.68 -12.02
C VAL A 19 7.74 -15.97 -13.48
N SER A 20 7.45 -14.93 -14.26
CA SER A 20 6.83 -15.10 -15.58
C SER A 20 7.67 -14.60 -16.76
N GLY A 21 8.76 -13.88 -16.51
CA GLY A 21 9.57 -13.24 -17.54
C GLY A 21 8.92 -12.03 -18.22
N LYS A 22 7.63 -11.75 -17.99
CA LYS A 22 6.92 -10.57 -18.51
C LYS A 22 7.36 -9.29 -17.79
N LYS A 23 7.16 -8.11 -18.38
CA LYS A 23 7.46 -6.83 -17.71
C LYS A 23 6.77 -6.74 -16.35
N ALA A 24 7.52 -6.43 -15.29
CA ALA A 24 6.96 -6.30 -13.96
C ALA A 24 6.04 -5.08 -13.84
N GLU A 25 5.15 -5.15 -12.86
CA GLU A 25 4.19 -4.08 -12.57
C GLU A 25 4.45 -3.47 -11.19
N VAL A 26 5.02 -4.26 -10.28
CA VAL A 26 5.21 -3.91 -8.87
C VAL A 26 6.57 -4.38 -8.36
N ALA A 27 7.16 -3.60 -7.47
CA ALA A 27 8.34 -3.95 -6.70
C ALA A 27 7.88 -4.50 -5.33
N HIS A 28 8.03 -5.80 -5.12
CA HIS A 28 7.60 -6.48 -3.90
C HIS A 28 8.70 -6.44 -2.84
N HIS A 29 8.48 -5.73 -1.74
CA HIS A 29 9.43 -5.70 -0.62
C HIS A 29 9.58 -7.07 0.05
N VAL A 30 10.82 -7.57 0.07
CA VAL A 30 11.21 -8.79 0.77
C VAL A 30 11.48 -8.45 2.24
N ARG A 31 10.77 -9.14 3.14
CA ARG A 31 11.07 -9.12 4.57
C ARG A 31 12.10 -10.20 4.85
N SER A 32 13.36 -9.82 5.08
CA SER A 32 14.38 -10.75 5.55
C SER A 32 14.17 -11.04 7.03
N LYS A 33 14.47 -12.28 7.48
CA LYS A 33 14.35 -12.68 8.89
C LYS A 33 15.25 -11.84 9.82
N ASP A 34 16.35 -11.32 9.30
CA ASP A 34 17.40 -10.67 10.12
C ASP A 34 17.34 -9.13 10.02
N ASN A 35 16.56 -8.59 9.07
CA ASN A 35 16.40 -7.14 8.93
C ASN A 35 15.15 -6.66 9.69
N SER A 36 15.40 -6.26 10.94
CA SER A 36 14.98 -5.04 11.69
C SER A 36 13.83 -4.12 11.25
N SER A 37 13.00 -4.49 10.27
CA SER A 37 11.69 -3.88 10.10
C SER A 37 10.74 -4.62 11.03
N GLY A 38 10.73 -4.22 12.31
CA GLY A 38 9.75 -4.66 13.29
C GLY A 38 8.32 -4.61 12.74
N VAL A 39 7.39 -5.32 13.37
CA VAL A 39 5.99 -5.38 12.91
C VAL A 39 5.46 -3.97 12.64
N GLY A 40 5.04 -3.70 11.40
CA GLY A 40 4.55 -2.39 10.98
C GLY A 40 5.58 -1.49 10.28
N LEU A 41 6.86 -1.86 10.24
CA LEU A 41 7.88 -1.15 9.47
C LEU A 41 8.01 -1.73 8.06
N ARG A 42 8.23 -0.83 7.09
CA ARG A 42 8.47 -1.16 5.69
C ARG A 42 9.96 -1.45 5.48
N PRO A 43 10.34 -2.55 4.80
CA PRO A 43 11.74 -2.86 4.45
C PRO A 43 12.40 -1.78 3.59
N SER A 44 13.73 -1.84 3.48
CA SER A 44 14.53 -1.02 2.56
C SER A 44 13.97 -1.10 1.13
N ASP A 45 13.95 0.02 0.40
CA ASP A 45 13.50 0.02 -0.99
C ASP A 45 14.45 -0.74 -1.93
N TYR A 46 15.68 -1.03 -1.51
CA TYR A 46 16.62 -1.87 -2.24
C TYR A 46 16.28 -3.36 -2.20
N ARG A 47 15.50 -3.80 -1.21
CA ARG A 47 15.16 -5.20 -0.99
C ARG A 47 13.80 -5.51 -1.57
N VAL A 48 13.70 -5.43 -2.89
CA VAL A 48 12.46 -5.69 -3.63
C VAL A 48 12.69 -6.69 -4.75
N LEU A 49 11.63 -7.42 -5.09
CA LEU A 49 11.59 -8.31 -6.26
C LEU A 49 10.59 -7.78 -7.30
N PRO A 50 10.95 -7.73 -8.59
CA PRO A 50 10.04 -7.34 -9.65
C PRO A 50 9.01 -8.44 -9.90
N LEU A 51 7.74 -8.13 -9.69
CA LEU A 51 6.63 -9.07 -9.84
C LEU A 51 5.49 -8.45 -10.67
N LEU A 52 4.65 -9.31 -11.25
CA LEU A 52 3.31 -8.92 -11.71
C LEU A 52 2.36 -8.76 -10.51
N HIS A 53 1.30 -7.99 -10.67
CA HIS A 53 0.29 -7.81 -9.62
C HIS A 53 -0.38 -9.14 -9.22
N SER A 54 -0.53 -10.06 -10.17
CA SER A 54 -1.07 -11.41 -9.95
C SER A 54 -0.16 -12.27 -9.04
N TYR A 55 1.15 -12.12 -9.12
CA TYR A 55 2.11 -12.78 -8.22
C TYR A 55 2.39 -11.99 -6.94
N HIS A 56 1.96 -10.73 -6.88
CA HIS A 56 2.08 -9.92 -5.67
C HIS A 56 0.86 -10.06 -4.74
N THR A 57 -0.33 -9.67 -5.19
CA THR A 57 -1.51 -9.48 -4.30
C THR A 57 -2.80 -10.17 -4.76
N THR A 58 -3.07 -10.30 -6.06
CA THR A 58 -4.42 -10.66 -6.55
C THR A 58 -4.58 -12.10 -7.04
N GLY A 59 -3.52 -12.72 -7.57
CA GLY A 59 -3.59 -14.05 -8.17
C GLY A 59 -3.64 -15.18 -7.14
N ARG A 60 -3.93 -16.39 -7.61
CA ARG A 60 -3.95 -17.60 -6.76
C ARG A 60 -2.59 -17.88 -6.10
N TYR A 61 -1.51 -17.60 -6.83
CA TYR A 61 -0.13 -17.77 -6.39
C TYR A 61 0.51 -16.45 -5.94
N ALA A 62 -0.30 -15.49 -5.49
CA ALA A 62 0.22 -14.23 -4.97
C ALA A 62 1.01 -14.45 -3.66
N VAL A 63 2.20 -13.84 -3.55
CA VAL A 63 3.08 -13.94 -2.37
C VAL A 63 2.37 -13.55 -1.08
N HIS A 64 1.52 -12.50 -1.10
CA HIS A 64 0.74 -12.08 0.06
C HIS A 64 -0.40 -13.03 0.45
N ARG A 65 -0.76 -13.99 -0.42
CA ARG A 65 -1.79 -15.00 -0.14
C ARG A 65 -1.20 -16.32 0.34
N MET A 66 -0.16 -16.80 -0.33
CA MET A 66 0.45 -18.10 -0.01
C MET A 66 1.56 -18.04 1.05
N GLY A 67 2.07 -16.83 1.34
CA GLY A 67 3.22 -16.61 2.19
C GLY A 67 4.54 -16.63 1.42
N SER A 68 5.50 -15.82 1.87
CA SER A 68 6.79 -15.61 1.19
C SER A 68 7.61 -16.90 1.05
N LEU A 69 7.73 -17.70 2.11
CA LEU A 69 8.49 -18.95 2.07
C LEU A 69 7.91 -19.92 1.03
N SER A 70 6.60 -20.17 1.09
CA SER A 70 5.91 -21.04 0.13
C SER A 70 6.04 -20.52 -1.30
N PHE A 71 5.99 -19.21 -1.50
CA PHE A 71 6.15 -18.58 -2.81
C PHE A 71 7.54 -18.81 -3.38
N TYR A 72 8.59 -18.57 -2.59
CA TYR A 72 9.99 -18.77 -3.02
C TYR A 72 10.28 -20.23 -3.35
N VAL A 73 9.84 -21.17 -2.51
CA VAL A 73 9.98 -22.61 -2.76
C VAL A 73 9.23 -23.02 -4.04
N ARG A 74 7.98 -22.56 -4.22
CA ARG A 74 7.15 -22.93 -5.37
C ARG A 74 7.76 -22.49 -6.71
N PHE A 75 8.35 -21.30 -6.75
CA PHE A 75 8.93 -20.72 -7.97
C PHE A 75 10.45 -20.89 -8.05
N LYS A 76 11.07 -21.61 -7.11
CA LYS A 76 12.52 -21.83 -7.03
C LYS A 76 13.32 -20.52 -7.06
N ILE A 77 12.82 -19.52 -6.34
CA ILE A 77 13.47 -18.21 -6.23
C ILE A 77 14.30 -18.19 -4.95
N ASP A 78 15.60 -17.94 -5.08
CA ASP A 78 16.41 -17.47 -3.96
C ASP A 78 16.27 -15.93 -3.88
N PRO A 79 15.60 -15.40 -2.84
CA PRO A 79 15.34 -13.97 -2.74
C PRO A 79 16.61 -13.16 -2.53
N ASP A 80 17.62 -13.69 -1.84
CA ASP A 80 18.84 -12.93 -1.55
C ASP A 80 19.70 -12.85 -2.82
N GLN A 81 19.80 -13.93 -3.59
CA GLN A 81 20.44 -13.91 -4.91
C GLN A 81 19.73 -12.95 -5.86
N ALA A 82 18.40 -13.02 -5.95
CA ALA A 82 17.63 -12.15 -6.84
C ALA A 82 17.79 -10.66 -6.48
N ILE A 83 17.84 -10.32 -5.18
CA ILE A 83 18.13 -8.96 -4.73
C ILE A 83 19.56 -8.57 -5.12
N LEU A 84 20.55 -9.42 -4.89
CA LEU A 84 21.95 -9.13 -5.21
C LEU A 84 22.12 -8.86 -6.71
N THR A 85 21.52 -9.67 -7.57
CA THR A 85 21.51 -9.45 -9.03
C THR A 85 20.93 -8.08 -9.38
N LEU A 86 19.78 -7.71 -8.81
CA LEU A 86 19.17 -6.40 -9.09
C LEU A 86 20.03 -5.23 -8.63
N LEU A 87 20.71 -5.34 -7.49
CA LEU A 87 21.58 -4.27 -7.01
C LEU A 87 22.82 -4.11 -7.89
N LYS A 88 23.38 -5.23 -8.35
CA LYS A 88 24.50 -5.25 -9.29
C LYS A 88 24.10 -4.59 -10.61
N ASP A 89 23.02 -5.07 -11.22
CA ASP A 89 22.51 -4.54 -12.49
C ASP A 89 22.21 -3.04 -12.37
N TYR A 90 21.68 -2.58 -11.22
CA TYR A 90 21.41 -1.16 -11.00
C TYR A 90 22.70 -0.31 -10.94
N LEU A 91 23.74 -0.78 -10.25
CA LEU A 91 25.03 -0.09 -10.20
C LEU A 91 25.67 0.00 -11.59
N GLU A 92 25.64 -1.09 -12.35
CA GLU A 92 26.23 -1.14 -13.68
C GLU A 92 25.46 -0.27 -14.67
N GLU A 93 24.13 -0.44 -14.76
CA GLU A 93 23.32 0.23 -15.77
C GLU A 93 23.04 1.71 -15.47
N VAL A 94 22.81 2.05 -14.19
CA VAL A 94 22.33 3.39 -13.81
C VAL A 94 23.46 4.28 -13.29
N GLN A 95 24.45 3.68 -12.62
CA GLN A 95 25.58 4.43 -12.08
C GLN A 95 26.84 4.30 -12.95
N GLY A 96 26.87 3.38 -13.92
CA GLY A 96 28.04 3.15 -14.77
C GLY A 96 29.24 2.61 -13.99
N VAL A 97 29.00 2.03 -12.80
CA VAL A 97 30.07 1.55 -11.91
C VAL A 97 30.14 0.04 -12.01
N GLN A 98 31.27 -0.47 -12.49
CA GLN A 98 31.61 -1.88 -12.30
C GLN A 98 32.11 -2.09 -10.88
N PHE A 99 31.54 -3.08 -10.19
CA PHE A 99 31.89 -3.39 -8.81
C PHE A 99 32.39 -4.83 -8.70
N SER A 100 33.64 -5.00 -8.26
CA SER A 100 34.23 -6.32 -8.00
C SER A 100 34.00 -6.73 -6.55
N PHE A 101 33.67 -7.99 -6.33
CA PHE A 101 33.31 -8.51 -5.02
C PHE A 101 34.53 -8.94 -4.20
N PRO A 102 34.50 -8.77 -2.86
CA PRO A 102 35.35 -9.54 -1.97
C PRO A 102 35.01 -11.03 -2.11
N GLN A 103 36.01 -11.86 -2.38
CA GLN A 103 35.82 -13.31 -2.43
C GLN A 103 35.54 -13.85 -1.02
N GLY A 104 34.69 -14.88 -0.91
CA GLY A 104 34.45 -15.61 0.34
C GLY A 104 33.31 -15.11 1.22
N LEU A 105 32.63 -14.01 0.87
CA LEU A 105 31.44 -13.54 1.60
C LEU A 105 30.16 -14.25 1.14
N ALA A 106 29.24 -14.47 2.07
CA ALA A 106 27.91 -14.96 1.73
C ALA A 106 27.10 -13.86 1.03
N VAL A 107 26.23 -14.24 0.09
CA VAL A 107 25.36 -13.31 -0.68
C VAL A 107 24.59 -12.34 0.21
N ARG A 108 24.16 -12.82 1.37
CA ARG A 108 23.43 -12.01 2.34
C ARG A 108 24.26 -10.87 2.95
N GLU A 109 25.55 -11.08 3.09
CA GLU A 109 26.51 -10.10 3.62
C GLU A 109 26.90 -9.07 2.54
N LEU A 110 26.83 -9.47 1.27
CA LEU A 110 27.08 -8.58 0.14
C LEU A 110 25.95 -7.54 -0.04
N ILE A 111 24.69 -7.90 0.23
CA ILE A 111 23.55 -6.99 0.03
C ILE A 111 23.72 -5.64 0.76
N PRO A 112 24.01 -5.58 2.08
CA PRO A 112 24.26 -4.30 2.76
C PRO A 112 25.38 -3.47 2.13
N LEU A 113 26.47 -4.10 1.68
CA LEU A 113 27.59 -3.40 1.03
C LEU A 113 27.15 -2.74 -0.27
N PHE A 114 26.29 -3.40 -1.05
CA PHE A 114 25.69 -2.83 -2.26
C PHE A 114 24.72 -1.69 -1.93
N GLU A 115 23.88 -1.85 -0.91
CA GLU A 115 22.98 -0.79 -0.45
C GLU A 115 23.79 0.47 -0.07
N GLU A 116 24.87 0.32 0.71
CA GLU A 116 25.75 1.41 1.11
C GLU A 116 26.49 2.03 -0.07
N LYS A 117 27.00 1.21 -1.00
CA LYS A 117 27.68 1.71 -2.20
C LYS A 117 26.73 2.54 -3.06
N ILE A 118 25.51 2.06 -3.31
CA ILE A 118 24.50 2.80 -4.08
C ILE A 118 24.19 4.13 -3.39
N GLU A 119 24.01 4.12 -2.06
CA GLU A 119 23.71 5.35 -1.31
C GLU A 119 24.87 6.35 -1.33
N SER A 120 26.12 5.88 -1.30
CA SER A 120 27.32 6.75 -1.40
C SER A 120 27.43 7.48 -2.74
N LEU A 121 26.83 6.93 -3.80
CA LEU A 121 26.83 7.51 -5.15
C LEU A 121 25.66 8.47 -5.38
N ARG A 122 24.69 8.54 -4.46
CA ARG A 122 23.53 9.43 -4.62
C ARG A 122 23.95 10.88 -4.48
N THR A 123 23.43 11.71 -5.37
CA THR A 123 23.64 13.16 -5.26
C THR A 123 22.84 13.73 -4.10
N ILE A 124 23.34 14.80 -3.47
CA ILE A 124 22.62 15.53 -2.41
C ILE A 124 21.22 15.94 -2.88
N LYS A 125 21.11 16.41 -4.13
CA LYS A 125 19.83 16.78 -4.76
C LYS A 125 18.81 15.63 -4.77
N GLU A 126 19.24 14.40 -5.11
CA GLU A 126 18.37 13.21 -5.10
C GLU A 126 17.93 12.84 -3.67
N ILE A 127 18.80 13.02 -2.68
CA ILE A 127 18.48 12.75 -1.27
C ILE A 127 17.46 13.77 -0.76
N GLU A 128 17.67 15.06 -1.03
CA GLU A 128 16.76 16.15 -0.63
C GLU A 128 15.38 16.02 -1.28
N ALA A 129 15.33 15.69 -2.57
CA ALA A 129 14.07 15.47 -3.28
C ALA A 129 13.25 14.32 -2.67
N GLU A 130 13.90 13.22 -2.26
CA GLU A 130 13.23 12.09 -1.61
C GLU A 130 12.72 12.48 -0.21
N LYS A 131 13.52 13.23 0.58
CA LYS A 131 13.09 13.75 1.90
C LYS A 131 11.83 14.61 1.76
N LEU A 132 11.84 15.56 0.83
CA LEU A 132 10.69 16.44 0.57
C LEU A 132 9.45 15.64 0.14
N ARG A 133 9.62 14.58 -0.67
CA ARG A 133 8.52 13.71 -1.08
C ARG A 133 7.92 12.95 0.11
N GLU A 134 8.74 12.43 1.00
CA GLU A 134 8.28 11.74 2.21
C GLU A 134 7.56 12.70 3.18
N GLU A 135 8.06 13.93 3.32
CA GLU A 135 7.39 14.97 4.10
C GLU A 135 6.01 15.31 3.53
N ARG A 136 5.90 15.46 2.20
CA ARG A 136 4.61 15.68 1.52
C ARG A 136 3.65 14.52 1.76
N LYS A 137 4.09 13.26 1.64
CA LYS A 137 3.26 12.08 1.93
C LYS A 137 2.77 12.07 3.38
N ARG A 138 3.66 12.37 4.34
CA ARG A 138 3.31 12.47 5.78
C ARG A 138 2.31 13.59 6.03
N ALA A 139 2.46 14.74 5.38
CA ALA A 139 1.54 15.86 5.49
C ALA A 139 0.13 15.51 4.98
N VAL A 140 0.04 14.86 3.81
CA VAL A 140 -1.24 14.36 3.25
C VAL A 140 -1.89 13.35 4.20
N PHE A 141 -1.11 12.38 4.71
CA PHE A 141 -1.62 11.38 5.65
C PHE A 141 -2.13 12.01 6.97
N ARG A 142 -1.43 13.02 7.50
CA ARG A 142 -1.89 13.77 8.69
C ARG A 142 -3.21 14.51 8.41
N LYS A 143 -3.37 15.11 7.23
CA LYS A 143 -4.63 15.76 6.82
C LYS A 143 -5.78 14.76 6.70
N SER A 144 -5.56 13.60 6.07
CA SER A 144 -6.60 12.57 5.95
C SER A 144 -6.99 11.94 7.29
N LYS A 145 -6.03 11.76 8.21
CA LYS A 145 -6.30 11.21 9.55
C LYS A 145 -7.17 12.16 10.38
N LYS A 146 -6.89 13.47 10.35
CA LYS A 146 -7.72 14.49 11.02
C LYS A 146 -9.16 14.53 10.49
N PHE A 147 -9.37 14.26 9.21
CA PHE A 147 -10.73 14.23 8.63
C PHE A 147 -11.56 13.03 9.10
N GLY A 148 -10.92 11.88 9.36
CA GLY A 148 -11.59 10.67 9.85
C GLY A 148 -11.88 10.66 11.35
N GLU A 149 -11.01 11.27 12.16
CA GLU A 149 -11.11 11.24 13.63
C GLU A 149 -12.24 12.13 14.21
N ASN A 150 -12.74 13.11 13.46
CA ASN A 150 -13.80 14.03 13.92
C ASN A 150 -15.23 13.56 13.64
N THR A 151 -15.42 12.33 13.15
CA THR A 151 -16.78 11.79 12.94
C THR A 151 -17.30 11.10 14.21
N LYS A 152 -18.54 11.40 14.64
CA LYS A 152 -19.19 10.74 15.80
C LYS A 152 -19.11 9.20 15.73
N ALA A 153 -19.14 8.64 14.53
CA ALA A 153 -19.00 7.20 14.29
C ALA A 153 -17.59 6.66 14.60
N ALA A 154 -16.52 7.38 14.22
CA ALA A 154 -15.15 6.98 14.51
C ALA A 154 -14.84 7.01 16.02
N LEU A 155 -15.37 8.01 16.74
CA LEU A 155 -15.24 8.11 18.20
C LEU A 155 -15.96 6.96 18.92
N LYS A 156 -17.19 6.62 18.52
CA LYS A 156 -17.92 5.45 19.06
C LYS A 156 -17.17 4.13 18.79
N LEU A 157 -16.62 3.95 17.59
CA LEU A 157 -15.88 2.74 17.23
C LEU A 157 -14.56 2.60 18.01
N LYS A 158 -13.86 3.72 18.26
CA LYS A 158 -12.64 3.73 19.08
C LYS A 158 -12.95 3.34 20.53
N ALA A 159 -14.00 3.92 21.11
CA ALA A 159 -14.43 3.57 22.47
C ALA A 159 -14.79 2.08 22.62
N LEU A 160 -15.47 1.48 21.63
CA LEU A 160 -15.78 0.05 21.60
C LEU A 160 -14.52 -0.82 21.52
N LYS A 161 -13.55 -0.46 20.69
CA LYS A 161 -12.27 -1.18 20.58
C LYS A 161 -11.46 -1.10 21.87
N ASP A 162 -11.40 0.07 22.49
CA ASP A 162 -10.65 0.26 23.73
C ASP A 162 -11.28 -0.52 24.89
N LYS A 163 -12.61 -0.58 24.97
CA LYS A 163 -13.33 -1.42 25.95
C LYS A 163 -13.03 -2.91 25.74
N SER A 164 -13.13 -3.40 24.50
CA SER A 164 -12.83 -4.80 24.16
C SER A 164 -11.37 -5.18 24.44
N ASN A 165 -10.43 -4.31 24.09
CA ASN A 165 -9.00 -4.54 24.35
C ASN A 165 -8.70 -4.58 25.86
N LYS A 166 -9.33 -3.71 26.67
CA LYS A 166 -9.20 -3.74 28.13
C LYS A 166 -9.75 -5.06 28.73
N GLU A 167 -10.92 -5.50 28.28
CA GLU A 167 -11.50 -6.79 28.71
C GLU A 167 -10.61 -7.98 28.35
N MET A 168 -10.07 -8.01 27.12
CA MET A 168 -9.18 -9.08 26.68
C MET A 168 -7.84 -9.08 27.42
N ALA A 169 -7.30 -7.90 27.75
CA ALA A 169 -6.08 -7.78 28.54
C ALA A 169 -6.28 -8.23 30.00
N ALA A 170 -7.44 -7.96 30.60
CA ALA A 170 -7.79 -8.45 31.93
C ALA A 170 -7.87 -9.99 31.96
N LYS A 171 -8.58 -10.59 31.01
CA LYS A 171 -8.67 -12.06 30.87
C LYS A 171 -7.31 -12.72 30.62
N ALA A 172 -6.45 -12.10 29.82
CA ALA A 172 -5.11 -12.62 29.57
C ALA A 172 -4.19 -12.55 30.81
N LYS A 173 -4.40 -11.57 31.71
CA LYS A 173 -3.68 -11.49 32.99
C LYS A 173 -4.11 -12.59 33.97
N GLU A 174 -5.41 -12.93 34.01
CA GLU A 174 -5.90 -14.06 34.80
C GLU A 174 -5.33 -15.40 34.32
N PHE A 175 -5.17 -15.56 33.00
CA PHE A 175 -4.61 -16.77 32.38
C PHE A 175 -3.12 -17.02 32.63
N LYS A 176 -2.34 -16.01 33.03
CA LYS A 176 -0.89 -16.16 33.24
C LYS A 176 -0.50 -16.66 34.64
N LYS A 177 -1.46 -16.83 35.57
CA LYS A 177 -1.20 -17.46 36.87
C LYS A 177 -1.36 -18.98 36.72
N GLY A 178 -0.22 -19.67 36.72
CA GLY A 178 0.00 -21.01 36.21
C GLY A 178 -1.02 -22.10 36.56
N LYS A 179 -1.34 -22.92 35.55
CA LYS A 179 -1.62 -24.36 35.64
C LYS A 179 -1.67 -24.94 34.21
N VAL A 180 -1.26 -26.20 34.09
CA VAL A 180 -1.36 -27.04 32.87
C VAL A 180 -2.80 -26.97 32.34
N PRO A 181 -3.05 -26.98 31.00
CA PRO A 181 -4.39 -26.77 30.45
C PRO A 181 -5.34 -27.89 30.88
N THR A 182 -6.21 -27.60 31.85
CA THR A 182 -7.38 -28.44 32.18
C THR A 182 -8.32 -28.48 30.96
N GLU A 183 -9.19 -29.48 30.84
CA GLU A 183 -10.24 -29.58 29.82
C GLU A 183 -11.00 -28.24 29.62
N ALA A 184 -11.27 -27.53 30.73
CA ALA A 184 -11.90 -26.22 30.75
C ALA A 184 -11.11 -25.13 29.99
N VAL A 185 -9.78 -25.19 29.97
CA VAL A 185 -8.93 -24.26 29.20
C VAL A 185 -9.03 -24.55 27.71
N ILE A 186 -9.08 -25.82 27.31
CA ILE A 186 -9.26 -26.23 25.91
C ILE A 186 -10.62 -25.77 25.40
N GLU A 187 -11.67 -25.92 26.22
CA GLU A 187 -13.01 -25.46 25.90
C GLU A 187 -13.09 -23.93 25.80
N LEU A 188 -12.45 -23.20 26.72
CA LEU A 188 -12.36 -21.75 26.63
C LEU A 188 -11.63 -21.30 25.35
N GLN A 189 -10.55 -21.97 24.96
CA GLN A 189 -9.84 -21.67 23.70
C GLN A 189 -10.72 -21.93 22.47
N ARG A 190 -11.54 -22.99 22.47
CA ARG A 190 -12.53 -23.25 21.40
C ARG A 190 -13.56 -22.12 21.35
N ASN A 191 -14.10 -21.70 22.49
CA ASN A 191 -15.07 -20.60 22.58
C ASN A 191 -14.47 -19.27 22.09
N ILE A 192 -13.23 -18.96 22.48
CA ILE A 192 -12.50 -17.77 21.98
C ILE A 192 -12.30 -17.85 20.46
N LYS A 193 -11.95 -19.03 19.93
CA LYS A 193 -11.78 -19.25 18.49
C LYS A 193 -13.09 -19.04 17.72
N GLU A 194 -14.20 -19.55 18.22
CA GLU A 194 -15.53 -19.35 17.63
C GLU A 194 -15.99 -17.88 17.72
N GLN A 195 -15.80 -17.21 18.86
CA GLN A 195 -16.08 -15.78 18.98
C GLN A 195 -15.26 -14.95 17.99
N ARG A 196 -13.96 -15.26 17.83
CA ARG A 196 -13.11 -14.60 16.82
C ARG A 196 -13.65 -14.83 15.41
N LYS A 197 -14.04 -16.06 15.05
CA LYS A 197 -14.66 -16.35 13.74
C LYS A 197 -15.93 -15.53 13.53
N LYS A 198 -16.80 -15.40 14.55
CA LYS A 198 -18.02 -14.59 14.48
C LYS A 198 -17.69 -13.12 14.23
N ILE A 199 -16.77 -12.54 15.00
CA ILE A 199 -16.30 -11.16 14.81
C ILE A 199 -15.72 -10.95 13.41
N TYR A 200 -14.93 -11.91 12.88
CA TYR A 200 -14.39 -11.82 11.53
C TYR A 200 -15.48 -11.87 10.44
N ARG A 201 -16.54 -12.67 10.64
CA ARG A 201 -17.70 -12.69 9.72
C ARG A 201 -18.44 -11.35 9.74
N GLU A 202 -18.74 -10.82 10.92
CA GLU A 202 -19.39 -9.51 11.09
C GLU A 202 -18.56 -8.39 10.46
N GLN A 203 -17.24 -8.36 10.69
CA GLN A 203 -16.34 -7.39 10.04
C GLN A 203 -16.34 -7.52 8.51
N ARG A 204 -16.36 -8.74 7.99
CA ARG A 204 -16.41 -9.00 6.54
C ARG A 204 -17.72 -8.49 5.95
N ASP A 205 -18.85 -8.69 6.62
CA ASP A 205 -20.15 -8.25 6.14
C ASP A 205 -20.32 -6.73 6.23
N LEU A 206 -19.85 -6.09 7.31
CA LEU A 206 -19.75 -4.62 7.41
C LEU A 206 -18.89 -4.04 6.28
N LEU A 207 -17.77 -4.67 5.93
CA LEU A 207 -16.93 -4.24 4.81
C LEU A 207 -17.63 -4.40 3.46
N LYS A 208 -18.43 -5.46 3.26
CA LYS A 208 -19.25 -5.62 2.05
C LYS A 208 -20.30 -4.53 1.94
N GLU A 209 -21.02 -4.24 3.04
CA GLU A 209 -22.04 -3.20 3.09
C GLU A 209 -21.43 -1.81 2.82
N TYR A 210 -20.28 -1.51 3.44
CA TYR A 210 -19.53 -0.28 3.19
C TYR A 210 -19.13 -0.14 1.71
N ARG A 211 -18.64 -1.21 1.08
CA ARG A 211 -18.32 -1.21 -0.36
C ARG A 211 -19.55 -1.01 -1.24
N LYS A 212 -20.71 -1.55 -0.85
CA LYS A 212 -21.98 -1.33 -1.55
C LYS A 212 -22.37 0.16 -1.47
N LYS A 213 -22.34 0.74 -0.27
CA LYS A 213 -22.60 2.19 -0.06
C LYS A 213 -21.63 3.08 -0.82
N GLN A 214 -20.34 2.73 -0.88
CA GLN A 214 -19.36 3.49 -1.69
C GLN A 214 -19.68 3.45 -3.19
N LYS A 215 -20.15 2.31 -3.72
CA LYS A 215 -20.56 2.20 -5.12
C LYS A 215 -21.79 3.07 -5.41
N GLU A 216 -22.79 3.03 -4.52
CA GLU A 216 -24.00 3.86 -4.60
C GLU A 216 -23.66 5.36 -4.53
N LEU A 217 -22.75 5.75 -3.63
CA LEU A 217 -22.31 7.14 -3.53
C LEU A 217 -21.55 7.59 -4.80
N SER A 218 -20.76 6.69 -5.39
CA SER A 218 -20.08 6.95 -6.64
C SER A 218 -21.03 7.07 -7.83
N SER A 219 -22.14 6.32 -7.88
CA SER A 219 -23.15 6.47 -8.94
C SER A 219 -23.91 7.78 -8.78
N LEU A 220 -24.35 8.12 -7.57
CA LEU A 220 -25.00 9.40 -7.26
C LEU A 220 -24.10 10.60 -7.61
N SER A 221 -22.80 10.51 -7.32
CA SER A 221 -21.85 11.55 -7.69
C SER A 221 -21.73 11.74 -9.20
N LYS A 222 -21.80 10.66 -9.99
CA LYS A 222 -21.78 10.74 -11.46
C LYS A 222 -23.06 11.36 -11.99
N GLU A 223 -24.22 10.93 -11.49
CA GLU A 223 -25.53 11.50 -11.84
C GLU A 223 -25.60 13.00 -11.54
N HIS A 224 -25.10 13.42 -10.38
CA HIS A 224 -25.04 14.84 -10.01
C HIS A 224 -24.11 15.66 -10.93
N GLN A 225 -23.00 15.07 -11.36
CA GLN A 225 -22.09 15.71 -12.32
C GLN A 225 -22.74 15.84 -13.71
N GLU A 226 -23.41 14.80 -14.18
CA GLU A 226 -24.17 14.83 -15.43
C GLU A 226 -25.31 15.86 -15.40
N PHE A 227 -26.03 15.94 -14.28
CA PHE A 227 -27.07 16.95 -14.06
C PHE A 227 -26.49 18.37 -14.12
N LYS A 228 -25.37 18.63 -13.44
CA LYS A 228 -24.66 19.93 -13.50
C LYS A 228 -24.27 20.30 -14.93
N GLU A 229 -23.75 19.36 -15.70
CA GLU A 229 -23.39 19.60 -17.11
C GLU A 229 -24.61 19.85 -18.00
N LYS A 230 -25.75 19.17 -17.76
CA LYS A 230 -27.03 19.48 -18.44
C LYS A 230 -27.50 20.90 -18.14
N VAL A 231 -27.51 21.30 -16.86
CA VAL A 231 -27.91 22.65 -16.43
C VAL A 231 -27.01 23.72 -17.07
N LYS A 232 -25.69 23.52 -17.08
CA LYS A 232 -24.74 24.44 -17.75
C LYS A 232 -25.02 24.56 -19.25
N LYS A 233 -25.26 23.44 -19.95
CA LYS A 233 -25.59 23.44 -21.38
C LYS A 233 -26.88 24.21 -21.66
N GLU A 234 -27.91 24.03 -20.83
CA GLU A 234 -29.17 24.74 -21.00
C GLU A 234 -29.05 26.24 -20.71
N GLN A 235 -28.34 26.62 -19.65
CA GLN A 235 -28.03 28.02 -19.37
C GLN A 235 -27.25 28.67 -20.51
N SER A 236 -26.28 27.96 -21.11
CA SER A 236 -25.54 28.43 -22.28
C SER A 236 -26.47 28.66 -23.48
N LYS A 237 -27.40 27.74 -23.76
CA LYS A 237 -28.42 27.91 -24.82
C LYS A 237 -29.31 29.12 -24.56
N ARG A 238 -29.80 29.32 -23.33
CA ARG A 238 -30.62 30.48 -22.96
C ARG A 238 -29.87 31.80 -23.13
N ARG A 239 -28.60 31.86 -22.72
CA ARG A 239 -27.73 33.04 -22.93
C ARG A 239 -27.52 33.34 -24.41
N LYS A 240 -27.28 32.32 -25.24
CA LYS A 240 -27.15 32.48 -26.70
C LYS A 240 -28.44 33.00 -27.34
N ALA A 241 -29.59 32.44 -26.95
CA ALA A 241 -30.89 32.90 -27.45
C ALA A 241 -31.20 34.35 -27.04
N ALA A 242 -30.94 34.71 -25.78
CA ALA A 242 -31.10 36.09 -25.30
C ALA A 242 -30.19 37.08 -26.05
N TYR A 243 -28.94 36.67 -26.31
CA TYR A 243 -28.00 37.47 -27.10
C TYR A 243 -28.49 37.69 -28.53
N LEU A 244 -28.96 36.64 -29.21
CA LEU A 244 -29.52 36.75 -30.57
C LEU A 244 -30.74 37.67 -30.59
N LYS A 245 -31.67 37.52 -29.64
CA LYS A 245 -32.85 38.38 -29.52
C LYS A 245 -32.48 39.84 -29.28
N SER A 246 -31.49 40.11 -28.42
CA SER A 246 -30.97 41.46 -28.19
C SER A 246 -30.31 42.05 -29.43
N LYS A 247 -29.59 41.23 -30.20
CA LYS A 247 -28.95 41.64 -31.46
C LYS A 247 -29.98 41.97 -32.56
N GLU A 248 -31.04 41.18 -32.67
CA GLU A 248 -32.15 41.45 -33.61
C GLU A 248 -32.90 42.73 -33.24
N TRP A 249 -33.19 42.92 -31.95
CA TRP A 249 -33.81 44.16 -31.46
C TRP A 249 -32.95 45.40 -31.75
N ALA A 250 -31.64 45.32 -31.50
CA ALA A 250 -30.72 46.42 -31.82
C ALA A 250 -30.71 46.75 -33.32
N LYS A 251 -30.80 45.74 -34.20
CA LYS A 251 -30.92 45.96 -35.65
C LYS A 251 -32.23 46.66 -36.02
N SER A 252 -33.35 46.31 -35.37
CA SER A 252 -34.64 46.95 -35.64
C SER A 252 -34.72 48.42 -35.24
N LEU A 253 -33.85 48.88 -34.32
CA LEU A 253 -33.77 50.30 -33.94
C LEU A 253 -32.89 51.12 -34.87
N ALA A 254 -32.06 50.47 -35.70
CA ALA A 254 -31.13 51.13 -36.60
C ALA A 254 -31.72 51.38 -38.01
N ASN A 255 -32.89 50.78 -38.30
CA ASN A 255 -33.67 51.00 -39.52
C ASN A 255 -34.86 51.90 -39.21
#